data_AF-A0AAV5XQB5-F1
#
_entry.id   AF-A0AAV5XQB5-F1
#
_cell.length_a   1.000
_cell.length_b   1.000
_cell.length_c   1.000
_cell.angle_alpha   90.00
_cell.angle_beta   90.00
_cell.angle_gamma   90.00
#
_symmetry.space_group_name_H-M   'P 1'
#
loop_
_entity.id
_entity.type
_entity.pdbx_description
1 polymer ?
#
loop_
_entity_poly.entity_id
_entity_poly.type
_entity_poly.pdbx_seq_one_letter_code
_entity_poly.pdbx_strand_id
1 'polypeptide(L)'
;MSRKKPVKRRAAPPQSPSAMLEERGLPLVSELARVARSQHPPRVKLEGAMEILFGAYGESDPEFSGFFLTGWIRAREDKQFRLTLAWQREQIRLTLEEILAEGVAGGAFRSDLDAGAVAAVILGAAEGCLLQSATEGGAVSAAQLMRTLLKLALSEA
;
A
#
# COMPACT_ATOMS: atom_id res chain seq x y z
N MET A 1 -24.24 -2.73 56.61
CA MET A 1 -23.50 -2.02 55.53
C MET A 1 -22.81 -3.05 54.64
N SER A 2 -23.34 -3.36 53.46
CA SER A 2 -22.81 -4.41 52.59
C SER A 2 -21.86 -3.80 51.55
N ARG A 3 -20.55 -4.09 51.66
CA ARG A 3 -19.53 -3.62 50.71
C ARG A 3 -19.67 -4.39 49.39
N LYS A 4 -20.18 -3.73 48.35
CA LYS A 4 -20.16 -4.26 46.97
C LYS A 4 -18.70 -4.44 46.52
N LYS A 5 -18.32 -5.66 46.16
CA LYS A 5 -17.00 -5.96 45.56
C LYS A 5 -16.93 -5.37 44.14
N PRO A 6 -15.78 -4.80 43.72
CA PRO A 6 -15.63 -4.24 42.39
C PRO A 6 -15.60 -5.35 41.34
N VAL A 7 -16.44 -5.23 40.32
CA VAL A 7 -16.44 -6.10 39.14
C VAL A 7 -15.17 -5.79 38.34
N LYS A 8 -14.23 -6.75 38.30
CA LYS A 8 -13.07 -6.67 37.40
C LYS A 8 -13.57 -6.69 35.96
N ARG A 9 -13.47 -5.55 35.25
CA ARG A 9 -13.66 -5.49 33.80
C ARG A 9 -12.62 -6.42 33.17
N ARG A 10 -13.07 -7.48 32.48
CA ARG A 10 -12.20 -8.30 31.64
C ARG A 10 -11.66 -7.40 30.51
N ALA A 11 -10.34 -7.32 30.40
CA ALA A 11 -9.71 -6.69 29.24
C ALA A 11 -10.15 -7.43 27.97
N ALA A 12 -10.40 -6.68 26.89
CA ALA A 12 -10.68 -7.28 25.60
C ALA A 12 -9.50 -8.17 25.17
N PRO A 13 -9.76 -9.30 24.49
CA PRO A 13 -8.68 -10.12 23.96
C PRO A 13 -7.82 -9.30 22.99
N PRO A 14 -6.49 -9.55 22.92
CA PRO A 14 -5.62 -8.87 21.98
C PRO A 14 -6.10 -9.12 20.55
N GLN A 15 -6.11 -8.07 19.72
CA GLN A 15 -6.45 -8.17 18.31
C GLN A 15 -5.50 -9.16 17.61
N SER A 16 -6.04 -9.93 16.66
CA SER A 16 -5.21 -10.83 15.86
C SER A 16 -4.35 -10.03 14.89
N PRO A 17 -3.18 -10.54 14.50
CA PRO A 17 -2.34 -9.90 13.49
C PRO A 17 -3.05 -9.60 12.18
N SER A 18 -3.90 -10.52 11.73
CA SER A 18 -4.68 -10.34 10.50
C SER A 18 -5.72 -9.24 10.63
N ALA A 19 -6.35 -9.10 11.81
CA ALA A 19 -7.28 -8.00 12.07
C ALA A 19 -6.57 -6.64 12.09
N MET A 20 -5.37 -6.56 12.68
CA MET A 20 -4.54 -5.35 12.64
C MET A 20 -4.13 -5.00 11.20
N LEU A 21 -3.72 -5.99 10.41
CA LEU A 21 -3.36 -5.78 9.01
C LEU A 21 -4.56 -5.25 8.20
N GLU A 22 -5.74 -5.85 8.39
CA GLU A 22 -6.97 -5.42 7.75
C GLU A 22 -7.38 -4.00 8.17
N GLU A 23 -7.37 -3.69 9.47
CA GLU A 23 -7.67 -2.37 10.02
C GLU A 23 -6.78 -1.27 9.41
N ARG A 24 -5.50 -1.59 9.20
CA ARG A 24 -4.52 -0.66 8.63
C ARG A 24 -4.55 -0.62 7.09
N GLY A 25 -4.90 -1.72 6.45
CA GLY A 25 -4.91 -1.86 4.99
C GLY A 25 -6.18 -1.34 4.32
N LEU A 26 -7.34 -1.47 4.98
CA LEU A 26 -8.63 -1.07 4.42
C LEU A 26 -8.72 0.42 4.05
N PRO A 27 -8.25 1.37 4.88
CA PRO A 27 -8.25 2.78 4.51
C PRO A 27 -7.42 3.06 3.25
N LEU A 28 -6.24 2.45 3.15
CA LEU A 28 -5.36 2.59 1.99
C LEU A 28 -6.04 2.09 0.71
N VAL A 29 -6.60 0.87 0.74
CA VAL A 29 -7.33 0.30 -0.40
C VAL A 29 -8.51 1.20 -0.81
N SER A 30 -9.26 1.70 0.18
CA SER A 30 -10.44 2.54 -0.06
C SER A 30 -10.08 3.89 -0.70
N GLU A 31 -9.02 4.53 -0.22
CA GLU A 31 -8.55 5.81 -0.75
C GLU A 31 -8.00 5.67 -2.18
N LEU A 32 -7.23 4.62 -2.46
CA LEU A 32 -6.76 4.35 -3.82
C LEU A 32 -7.93 4.10 -4.78
N ALA A 33 -8.91 3.29 -4.35
CA ALA A 33 -10.09 3.03 -5.16
C ALA A 33 -10.93 4.30 -5.40
N ARG A 34 -10.97 5.23 -4.43
CA ARG A 34 -11.59 6.55 -4.60
C ARG A 34 -10.87 7.38 -5.66
N VAL A 35 -9.54 7.37 -5.69
CA VAL A 35 -8.73 8.07 -6.70
C VAL A 35 -8.97 7.50 -8.10
N ALA A 36 -8.95 6.16 -8.25
CA ALA A 36 -9.20 5.50 -9.53
C ALA A 36 -10.58 5.87 -10.11
N ARG A 37 -11.62 5.92 -9.26
CA ARG A 37 -12.99 6.29 -9.67
C ARG A 37 -13.23 7.79 -9.87
N SER A 38 -12.25 8.64 -9.60
CA SER A 38 -12.40 10.09 -9.78
C SER A 38 -12.53 10.47 -11.26
N GLN A 39 -12.99 11.69 -11.53
CA GLN A 39 -13.11 12.23 -12.89
C GLN A 39 -11.81 12.93 -13.36
N HIS A 40 -10.71 12.74 -12.63
CA HIS A 40 -9.43 13.37 -12.99
C HIS A 40 -8.75 12.66 -14.18
N PRO A 41 -7.88 13.35 -14.93
CA PRO A 41 -7.08 12.71 -15.96
C PRO A 41 -6.21 11.57 -15.40
N PRO A 42 -5.94 10.50 -16.19
CA PRO A 42 -5.17 9.34 -15.74
C PRO A 42 -3.82 9.67 -15.08
N ARG A 43 -3.10 10.67 -15.60
CA ARG A 43 -1.83 11.13 -15.00
C ARG A 43 -2.00 11.65 -13.57
N VAL A 44 -3.05 12.43 -13.32
CA VAL A 44 -3.37 12.98 -11.99
C VAL A 44 -3.81 11.86 -11.05
N LYS A 45 -4.60 10.91 -11.55
CA LYS A 45 -4.99 9.71 -10.79
C LYS A 45 -3.76 8.91 -10.36
N LEU A 46 -2.84 8.64 -11.29
CA LEU A 46 -1.64 7.85 -11.00
C LEU A 46 -0.72 8.54 -10.00
N GLU A 47 -0.49 9.85 -10.19
CA GLU A 47 0.31 10.65 -9.27
C GLU A 47 -0.29 10.62 -7.85
N GLY A 48 -1.59 10.92 -7.70
CA GLY A 48 -2.25 10.89 -6.40
C GLY A 48 -2.30 9.50 -5.76
N ALA A 49 -2.49 8.44 -6.56
CA ALA A 49 -2.42 7.06 -6.07
C ALA A 49 -1.03 6.72 -5.55
N MET A 50 0.03 7.16 -6.24
CA MET A 50 1.40 6.97 -5.79
C MET A 50 1.71 7.79 -4.53
N GLU A 51 1.22 9.03 -4.41
CA GLU A 51 1.40 9.83 -3.18
C GLU A 51 0.81 9.13 -1.96
N ILE A 52 -0.41 8.61 -2.10
CA ILE A 52 -1.08 7.84 -1.05
C ILE A 52 -0.28 6.58 -0.69
N LEU A 53 0.15 5.82 -1.70
CA LEU A 53 0.83 4.55 -1.51
C LEU A 53 2.22 4.73 -0.88
N PHE A 54 3.03 5.63 -1.42
CA PHE A 54 4.37 5.92 -0.90
C PHE A 54 4.32 6.65 0.44
N GLY A 55 3.27 7.42 0.71
CA GLY A 55 3.03 7.98 2.05
C GLY A 55 2.70 6.89 3.09
N ALA A 56 1.88 5.91 2.72
CA ALA A 56 1.51 4.82 3.61
C ALA A 56 2.69 3.88 3.96
N TYR A 57 3.60 3.68 3.01
CA TYR A 57 4.82 2.88 3.20
C TYR A 57 6.08 3.72 3.49
N GLY A 58 5.92 5.02 3.72
CA GLY A 58 7.00 5.93 4.07
C GLY A 58 7.37 5.85 5.55
N GLU A 59 8.46 6.52 5.93
CA GLU A 59 9.06 6.49 7.28
C GLU A 59 8.19 7.11 8.39
N SER A 60 7.01 7.62 8.06
CA SER A 60 6.14 8.35 9.00
C SER A 60 5.52 7.49 10.09
N ASP A 61 5.56 6.16 9.97
CA ASP A 61 5.08 5.23 11.01
C ASP A 61 6.04 4.04 11.20
N PRO A 62 6.99 4.16 12.16
CA PRO A 62 7.94 3.09 12.48
C PRO A 62 7.28 1.80 12.99
N GLU A 63 6.17 1.88 13.71
CA GLU A 63 5.46 0.70 14.23
C GLU A 63 4.82 -0.08 13.09
N PHE A 64 4.15 0.63 12.17
CA PHE A 64 3.55 0.04 10.99
C PHE A 64 4.61 -0.56 10.05
N SER A 65 5.74 0.13 9.90
CA SER A 65 6.87 -0.35 9.11
C SER A 65 7.45 -1.64 9.70
N GLY A 66 7.69 -1.69 11.01
CA GLY A 66 8.15 -2.90 11.70
C GLY A 66 7.15 -4.06 11.60
N PHE A 67 5.85 -3.76 11.70
CA PHE A 67 4.80 -4.76 11.51
C PHE A 67 4.80 -5.35 10.10
N PHE A 68 4.92 -4.53 9.05
CA PHE A 68 4.98 -5.01 7.67
C PHE A 68 6.27 -5.79 7.37
N LEU A 69 7.43 -5.31 7.85
CA LEU A 69 8.72 -5.97 7.67
C LEU A 69 8.73 -7.39 8.30
N THR A 70 8.14 -7.54 9.48
CA THR A 70 7.98 -8.85 10.13
C THR A 70 6.81 -9.67 9.56
N GLY A 71 5.87 -9.00 8.89
CA GLY A 71 4.70 -9.59 8.27
C GLY A 71 5.03 -10.63 7.21
N TRP A 72 6.09 -10.44 6.41
CA TRP A 72 6.49 -11.42 5.39
C TRP A 72 6.92 -12.76 6.00
N ILE A 73 7.62 -12.71 7.13
CA ILE A 73 8.00 -13.92 7.88
C ILE A 73 6.72 -14.57 8.44
N ARG A 74 5.85 -13.77 9.06
CA ARG A 74 4.58 -14.24 9.64
C ARG A 74 3.66 -14.90 8.60
N ALA A 75 3.61 -14.39 7.37
CA ALA A 75 2.81 -14.96 6.28
C ALA A 75 3.24 -16.40 5.90
N ARG A 76 4.46 -16.82 6.23
CA ARG A 76 4.88 -18.22 6.04
C ARG A 76 4.20 -19.17 7.01
N GLU A 77 3.86 -18.69 8.21
CA GLU A 77 3.39 -19.50 9.34
C GLU A 77 1.89 -19.33 9.60
N ASP A 78 1.34 -18.15 9.35
CA ASP A 78 -0.07 -17.80 9.56
C ASP A 78 -0.82 -17.69 8.23
N LYS A 79 -1.68 -18.68 7.95
CA LYS A 79 -2.51 -18.73 6.74
C LYS A 79 -3.46 -17.54 6.62
N GLN A 80 -4.10 -17.12 7.72
CA GLN A 80 -5.07 -16.03 7.66
C GLN A 80 -4.34 -14.72 7.36
N PHE A 81 -3.21 -14.49 8.03
CA PHE A 81 -2.39 -13.31 7.78
C PHE A 81 -1.92 -13.26 6.32
N ARG A 82 -1.43 -14.39 5.78
CA ARG A 82 -1.02 -14.49 4.38
C ARG A 82 -2.15 -14.14 3.41
N LEU A 83 -3.37 -14.63 3.66
CA LEU A 83 -4.52 -14.35 2.80
C LEU A 83 -4.93 -12.88 2.88
N THR A 84 -4.99 -12.30 4.07
CA THR A 84 -5.28 -10.86 4.25
C THR A 84 -4.24 -10.00 3.55
N LEU A 85 -2.95 -10.33 3.68
CA LEU A 85 -1.86 -9.60 3.03
C LEU A 85 -1.90 -9.73 1.51
N ALA A 86 -2.11 -10.94 0.99
CA ALA A 86 -2.25 -11.19 -0.44
C ALA A 86 -3.45 -10.43 -1.02
N TRP A 87 -4.59 -10.45 -0.33
CA TRP A 87 -5.77 -9.70 -0.73
C TRP A 87 -5.49 -8.20 -0.80
N GLN A 88 -4.91 -7.61 0.26
CA GLN A 88 -4.60 -6.18 0.30
C GLN A 88 -3.67 -5.79 -0.86
N ARG A 89 -2.56 -6.51 -1.04
CA ARG A 89 -1.62 -6.28 -2.14
C ARG A 89 -2.32 -6.33 -3.49
N GLU A 90 -3.19 -7.32 -3.70
CA GLU A 90 -3.86 -7.51 -4.97
C GLU A 90 -4.90 -6.41 -5.25
N GLN A 91 -5.64 -5.95 -4.23
CA GLN A 91 -6.55 -4.80 -4.39
C GLN A 91 -5.80 -3.52 -4.80
N ILE A 92 -4.63 -3.27 -4.20
CA ILE A 92 -3.78 -2.13 -4.57
C ILE A 92 -3.26 -2.28 -6.00
N ARG A 93 -2.75 -3.47 -6.36
CA ARG A 93 -2.22 -3.76 -7.69
C ARG A 93 -3.28 -3.57 -8.77
N LEU A 94 -4.47 -4.12 -8.58
CA LEU A 94 -5.60 -3.99 -9.51
C LEU A 94 -6.02 -2.53 -9.68
N THR A 95 -6.08 -1.76 -8.58
CA THR A 95 -6.45 -0.34 -8.65
C THR A 95 -5.42 0.48 -9.47
N LEU A 96 -4.13 0.19 -9.30
CA LEU A 96 -3.07 0.82 -10.09
C LEU A 96 -3.13 0.40 -11.57
N GLU A 97 -3.38 -0.89 -11.82
CA GLU A 97 -3.53 -1.44 -13.16
C GLU A 97 -4.71 -0.78 -13.90
N GLU A 98 -5.85 -0.56 -13.23
CA GLU A 98 -7.01 0.14 -13.80
C GLU A 98 -6.65 1.55 -14.26
N ILE A 99 -5.96 2.33 -13.42
CA ILE A 99 -5.52 3.70 -13.77
C ILE A 99 -4.56 3.68 -14.95
N LEU A 100 -3.60 2.75 -14.96
CA LEU A 100 -2.62 2.60 -16.03
C LEU A 100 -3.30 2.19 -17.33
N ALA A 101 -4.19 1.20 -17.31
CA ALA A 101 -4.93 0.75 -18.49
C ALA A 101 -5.82 1.87 -19.06
N GLU A 102 -6.50 2.65 -18.21
CA GLU A 102 -7.26 3.83 -18.62
C GLU A 102 -6.35 4.84 -19.34
N GLY A 103 -5.18 5.13 -18.79
CA GLY A 103 -4.23 6.07 -19.38
C GLY A 103 -3.60 5.59 -20.68
N VAL A 104 -3.33 4.28 -20.82
CA VAL A 104 -2.88 3.69 -22.09
C VAL A 104 -3.97 3.81 -23.15
N ALA A 105 -5.20 3.41 -22.83
CA ALA A 105 -6.34 3.50 -23.75
C ALA A 105 -6.66 4.94 -24.17
N GLY A 106 -6.47 5.91 -23.27
CA GLY A 106 -6.66 7.33 -23.52
C GLY A 106 -5.45 8.05 -24.14
N GLY A 107 -4.34 7.35 -24.41
CA GLY A 107 -3.11 7.93 -24.98
C GLY A 107 -2.34 8.86 -24.02
N ALA A 108 -2.62 8.80 -22.72
CA ALA A 108 -1.91 9.56 -21.69
C ALA A 108 -0.61 8.89 -21.23
N PHE A 109 -0.50 7.57 -21.40
CA PHE A 109 0.69 6.76 -21.12
C PHE A 109 1.15 6.04 -22.39
N ARG A 110 2.37 5.50 -22.37
CA ARG A 110 2.94 4.77 -23.50
C ARG A 110 2.04 3.61 -23.94
N SER A 111 1.89 3.42 -25.25
CA SER A 111 1.03 2.38 -25.83
C SER A 111 1.56 0.94 -25.63
N ASP A 112 2.86 0.78 -25.38
CA ASP A 112 3.53 -0.50 -25.17
C ASP A 112 3.66 -0.89 -23.68
N LEU A 113 3.04 -0.11 -22.80
CA LEU A 113 3.10 -0.32 -21.35
C LEU A 113 2.23 -1.52 -20.94
N ASP A 114 2.85 -2.52 -20.33
CA ASP A 114 2.12 -3.58 -19.61
C ASP A 114 1.62 -3.02 -18.27
N ALA A 115 0.33 -2.67 -18.21
CA ALA A 115 -0.28 -2.05 -17.05
C ALA A 115 -0.19 -2.91 -15.79
N GLY A 116 -0.35 -4.23 -15.92
CA GLY A 116 -0.29 -5.16 -14.80
C GLY A 116 1.14 -5.29 -14.25
N ALA A 117 2.14 -5.38 -15.13
CA ALA A 117 3.53 -5.43 -14.74
C ALA A 117 4.00 -4.12 -14.09
N VAL A 118 3.64 -2.97 -14.67
CA VAL A 118 4.01 -1.66 -14.10
C VAL A 118 3.31 -1.42 -12.76
N ALA A 119 2.05 -1.81 -12.60
CA ALA A 119 1.36 -1.75 -11.30
C ALA A 119 2.09 -2.57 -10.23
N ALA A 120 2.56 -3.77 -10.57
CA ALA A 120 3.35 -4.60 -9.67
C ALA A 120 4.70 -3.96 -9.31
N VAL A 121 5.38 -3.33 -10.28
CA VAL A 121 6.63 -2.59 -10.04
C VAL A 121 6.41 -1.41 -9.10
N ILE A 122 5.33 -0.63 -9.28
CA ILE A 122 4.99 0.51 -8.42
C ILE A 122 4.73 0.03 -6.98
N LEU A 123 3.92 -1.01 -6.80
CA LEU A 123 3.65 -1.58 -5.48
C LEU A 123 4.94 -2.10 -4.82
N GLY A 124 5.75 -2.86 -5.55
CA GLY A 124 7.02 -3.38 -5.04
C GLY A 124 8.01 -2.27 -4.66
N ALA A 125 8.06 -1.18 -5.43
CA ALA A 125 8.89 -0.02 -5.10
C ALA A 125 8.44 0.67 -3.82
N ALA A 126 7.13 0.85 -3.62
CA ALA A 126 6.59 1.45 -2.41
C ALA A 126 6.86 0.58 -1.17
N GLU A 127 6.68 -0.74 -1.27
CA GLU A 127 7.03 -1.68 -0.20
C GLU A 127 8.56 -1.72 0.06
N GLY A 128 9.36 -1.56 -0.99
CA GLY A 128 10.81 -1.45 -0.91
C GLY A 128 11.29 -0.23 -0.13
N CYS A 129 10.49 0.83 -0.01
CA CYS A 129 10.79 1.98 0.85
C CYS A 129 10.89 1.56 2.33
N LEU A 130 10.05 0.64 2.78
CA LEU A 130 10.09 0.11 4.15
C LEU A 130 11.45 -0.55 4.45
N LEU A 131 11.95 -1.33 3.49
CA LEU A 131 13.23 -2.02 3.62
C LEU A 131 14.41 -1.03 3.57
N GLN A 132 14.37 -0.08 2.63
CA GLN A 132 15.41 0.95 2.49
C GLN A 132 15.53 1.82 3.73
N SER A 133 14.42 2.24 4.33
CA SER A 133 14.42 3.00 5.57
C SER A 133 15.11 2.23 6.71
N ALA A 134 14.81 0.94 6.83
CA ALA A 134 15.38 0.08 7.87
C ALA A 134 16.87 -0.28 7.68
N THR A 135 17.40 -0.17 6.47
CA THR A 135 18.75 -0.68 6.12
C THR A 135 19.73 0.42 5.73
N GLU A 136 19.30 1.37 4.91
CA GLU A 136 20.13 2.39 4.25
C GLU A 136 19.72 3.82 4.64
N GLY A 137 18.73 3.98 5.52
CA GLY A 137 18.27 5.29 5.99
C GLY A 137 17.65 6.16 4.90
N GLY A 138 17.12 5.55 3.83
CA GLY A 138 16.39 6.27 2.78
C GLY A 138 17.26 7.06 1.80
N ALA A 139 18.42 6.53 1.40
CA ALA A 139 19.32 7.15 0.42
C ALA A 139 18.61 7.59 -0.88
N VAL A 140 17.57 6.86 -1.30
CA VAL A 140 16.63 7.28 -2.33
C VAL A 140 15.28 7.60 -1.67
N SER A 141 14.87 8.87 -1.73
CA SER A 141 13.58 9.28 -1.17
C SER A 141 12.40 8.72 -1.96
N ALA A 142 11.26 8.52 -1.27
CA ALA A 142 9.98 8.17 -1.89
C ALA A 142 9.63 9.11 -3.06
N ALA A 143 9.87 10.41 -2.91
CA ALA A 143 9.62 11.40 -3.96
C ALA A 143 10.53 11.20 -5.20
N GLN A 144 11.78 10.77 -5.03
CA GLN A 144 12.66 10.41 -6.16
C GLN A 144 12.17 9.16 -6.89
N LEU A 145 11.75 8.13 -6.15
CA LEU A 145 11.18 6.91 -6.73
C LEU A 145 9.90 7.21 -7.52
N MET A 146 8.98 7.99 -6.93
CA MET A 146 7.75 8.40 -7.59
C MET A 146 8.01 9.14 -8.91
N ARG A 147 8.88 10.16 -8.89
CA ARG A 147 9.25 10.89 -10.11
C ARG A 147 9.87 9.98 -11.18
N THR A 148 10.65 8.99 -10.76
CA THR A 148 11.29 8.03 -11.67
C THR A 148 10.27 7.11 -12.31
N LEU A 149 9.37 6.53 -11.50
CA LEU A 149 8.30 5.64 -11.97
C LEU A 149 7.32 6.36 -12.90
N LEU A 150 6.94 7.60 -12.58
CA LEU A 150 6.11 8.42 -13.47
C LEU A 150 6.79 8.67 -14.81
N LYS A 151 8.09 8.98 -14.83
CA LYS A 151 8.85 9.13 -16.08
C LYS A 151 8.86 7.84 -16.90
N LEU A 152 9.04 6.68 -16.26
CA LEU A 152 9.03 5.38 -16.95
C LEU A 152 7.67 5.07 -17.59
N ALA A 153 6.58 5.47 -16.95
CA ALA A 153 5.23 5.32 -17.50
C ALA A 153 4.91 6.31 -18.64
N LEU A 154 5.52 7.51 -18.61
CA LEU A 154 5.22 8.61 -19.54
C LEU A 154 6.16 8.71 -20.75
N SER A 155 7.40 8.22 -20.66
CA SER A 155 8.39 8.47 -21.73
C SER A 155 8.20 7.51 -22.90
N GLU A 156 7.80 8.01 -24.06
CA GLU A 156 8.09 7.33 -25.33
C GLU A 156 9.62 7.24 -25.49
N ALA A 157 10.09 6.10 -26.03
CA ALA A 157 11.51 5.90 -26.35
C ALA A 157 11.94 6.79 -27.53
#